data_AF-A0A0R3WIB5-F1
#
_entry.id   AF-A0A0R3WIB5-F1
#
_cell.length_a   1.000
_cell.length_b   1.000
_cell.length_c   1.000
_cell.angle_alpha   90.00
_cell.angle_beta   90.00
_cell.angle_gamma   90.00
#
_symmetry.space_group_name_H-M   'P 1'
#
loop_
_entity.id
_entity.type
_entity.pdbx_description
1 polymer ?
#
loop_
_entity_poly.entity_id
_entity_poly.type
_entity_poly.pdbx_seq_one_letter_code
_entity_poly.pdbx_strand_id
1 'polypeptide(L)' 'MAGQPNPSMQMIQNQQVCVDGLTKYAHLLQVIDEMGRDIKPTYVNNKNAAERLKKNIHSARILVRDCVAELERVMKS' A
#
# COMPACT_ATOMS: atom_id res chain seq x y z
N MET A 1 38.22 29.11 15.45
CA MET A 1 37.06 28.48 16.11
C MET A 1 36.36 27.61 15.09
N ALA A 2 36.56 26.29 15.17
CA ALA A 2 35.99 25.32 14.24
C ALA A 2 34.49 25.17 14.51
N GLY A 3 33.66 25.55 13.53
CA GLY A 3 32.22 25.31 13.57
C GLY A 3 31.93 23.83 13.39
N GLN A 4 31.37 23.21 14.43
CA GLN A 4 30.91 21.83 14.39
C GLN A 4 29.72 21.69 13.42
N PRO A 5 29.63 20.61 12.63
CA PRO A 5 28.43 20.31 11.86
C PRO A 5 27.33 19.81 12.80
N ASN A 6 26.14 20.41 12.69
CA ASN A 6 24.93 20.05 13.44
C ASN A 6 24.51 18.59 13.12
N PRO A 7 24.35 17.69 14.10
CA PRO A 7 23.95 16.29 13.89
C PRO A 7 22.42 16.06 13.75
N SER A 8 21.61 17.11 13.58
CA SER A 8 20.15 17.02 13.65
C SER A 8 19.41 16.69 12.35
N MET A 9 20.10 16.54 11.21
CA MET A 9 19.44 16.23 9.91
C MET A 9 19.35 14.73 9.56
N GLN A 10 19.71 13.80 10.45
CA GLN A 10 19.71 12.36 10.11
C GLN A 10 18.53 11.55 10.68
N MET A 11 17.60 12.17 11.41
CA MET A 11 16.58 11.41 12.15
C MET A 11 15.20 11.36 11.48
N ILE A 12 14.98 12.15 10.42
CA ILE A 12 13.66 12.24 9.75
C ILE A 12 13.48 11.15 8.69
N GLN A 13 14.56 10.54 8.20
CA GLN A 13 14.48 9.56 7.11
C GLN A 13 13.98 8.17 7.58
N ASN A 14 14.07 7.86 8.88
CA ASN A 14 13.68 6.53 9.39
C ASN A 14 12.22 6.45 9.87
N GLN A 15 11.50 7.57 9.96
CA GLN A 15 10.08 7.58 10.35
C GLN A 15 9.12 7.40 9.17
N GLN A 16 9.59 7.54 7.92
CA GLN A 16 8.73 7.34 6.75
C GLN A 16 8.32 5.88 6.56
N VAL A 17 9.16 4.91 6.91
CA VAL A 17 8.90 3.48 6.66
C VAL A 17 7.67 2.97 7.46
N CYS A 18 7.45 3.51 8.66
CA CYS A 18 6.41 3.01 9.57
C CYS A 18 5.01 3.59 9.24
N VAL A 19 4.94 4.80 8.68
CA VAL A 19 3.67 5.38 8.21
C VAL A 19 3.25 4.83 6.85
N ASP A 20 4.20 4.57 5.96
CA ASP A 20 3.92 3.97 4.63
C ASP A 20 3.41 2.53 4.72
N GLY A 21 3.90 1.72 5.65
CA GLY A 21 3.39 0.35 5.85
C GLY A 21 1.92 0.31 6.29
N LEU A 22 1.52 1.24 7.18
CA LEU A 22 0.14 1.38 7.64
C LEU A 22 -0.77 1.93 6.52
N THR A 23 -0.30 2.87 5.71
CA THR A 23 -1.07 3.40 4.58
C THR A 23 -1.23 2.35 3.48
N LYS A 24 -0.22 1.52 3.22
CA LYS A 24 -0.30 0.41 2.25
C LYS A 24 -1.30 -0.67 2.67
N TYR A 25 -1.29 -1.06 3.94
CA TYR A 25 -2.28 -2.01 4.46
C TYR A 25 -3.70 -1.42 4.45
N ALA A 26 -3.87 -0.16 4.87
CA ALA A 26 -5.16 0.53 4.81
C ALA A 26 -5.68 0.64 3.37
N HIS A 27 -4.81 0.96 2.41
CA HIS A 27 -5.15 1.00 1.00
C HIS A 27 -5.56 -0.38 0.48
N LEU A 28 -4.85 -1.45 0.86
CA LEU A 28 -5.24 -2.81 0.49
C LEU A 28 -6.65 -3.17 1.01
N LEU A 29 -6.96 -2.81 2.27
CA LEU A 29 -8.28 -3.04 2.85
C LEU A 29 -9.38 -2.28 2.07
N GLN A 30 -9.12 -1.02 1.68
CA GLN A 30 -10.06 -0.24 0.87
C GLN A 30 -10.33 -0.90 -0.49
N VAL A 31 -9.27 -1.35 -1.19
CA VAL A 31 -9.42 -2.03 -2.48
C VAL A 31 -10.25 -3.31 -2.34
N ILE A 32 -10.10 -4.06 -1.24
CA ILE A 32 -10.89 -5.26 -0.96
C ILE A 32 -12.38 -4.92 -0.75
N ASP A 33 -12.70 -3.90 0.03
CA ASP A 33 -14.08 -3.44 0.22
C ASP A 33 -14.74 -3.02 -1.10
N GLU A 34 -14.01 -2.26 -1.93
CA GLU A 34 -14.48 -1.82 -3.24
C GLU A 34 -14.75 -3.00 -4.17
N MET A 35 -13.86 -4.00 -4.20
CA MET A 35 -14.10 -5.23 -4.95
C MET A 35 -15.38 -5.92 -4.49
N GLY A 36 -15.62 -6.00 -3.18
CA GLY A 36 -16.85 -6.55 -2.60
C GLY A 36 -18.13 -5.89 -3.14
N ARG A 37 -18.10 -4.57 -3.35
CA ARG A 37 -19.21 -3.78 -3.89
C ARG A 37 -19.43 -4.00 -5.39
N ASP A 38 -18.38 -4.26 -6.16
CA ASP A 38 -18.46 -4.50 -7.61
C ASP A 38 -18.85 -5.94 -8.00
N ILE A 39 -18.79 -6.91 -7.06
CA ILE A 39 -19.15 -8.32 -7.32
C ILE A 39 -20.61 -8.47 -7.76
N LYS A 40 -21.58 -7.99 -6.97
CA LYS A 40 -23.01 -8.07 -7.29
C LYS A 40 -23.37 -7.46 -8.66
N PRO A 41 -22.99 -6.20 -8.96
CA PRO A 41 -23.31 -5.60 -10.25
C PRO A 41 -22.62 -6.32 -11.44
N THR A 42 -21.47 -6.97 -11.22
CA THR A 42 -20.81 -7.78 -12.26
C THR A 42 -21.68 -8.97 -12.70
N TYR A 43 -22.38 -9.61 -11.78
CA TYR A 43 -23.27 -10.75 -12.10
C TYR A 43 -24.49 -10.36 -12.95
N VAL A 44 -24.95 -9.11 -12.88
CA VAL A 44 -26.05 -8.58 -13.70
C VAL A 44 -25.54 -7.93 -15.00
N ASN A 45 -24.40 -8.38 -15.51
CA ASN A 45 -23.79 -7.93 -16.77
C ASN A 45 -23.41 -6.43 -16.81
N ASN A 46 -23.12 -5.82 -15.65
CA ASN A 46 -22.58 -4.46 -15.63
C ASN A 46 -21.10 -4.47 -16.06
N LYS A 47 -20.86 -4.11 -17.32
CA LYS A 47 -19.52 -4.05 -17.92
C LYS A 47 -18.57 -3.12 -17.16
N ASN A 48 -19.06 -2.00 -16.62
CA ASN A 48 -18.24 -1.05 -15.89
C ASN A 48 -17.76 -1.65 -14.56
N ALA A 49 -18.67 -2.30 -13.82
CA ALA A 49 -18.33 -2.98 -12.57
C ALA A 49 -17.31 -4.12 -12.83
N ALA A 50 -17.49 -4.88 -13.92
CA ALA A 50 -16.56 -5.95 -14.29
C ALA A 50 -15.14 -5.41 -14.60
N GLU A 51 -15.03 -4.28 -15.28
CA GLU A 51 -13.74 -3.64 -15.56
C GLU A 51 -13.10 -3.07 -14.29
N ARG A 52 -13.88 -2.43 -13.41
CA ARG A 52 -13.40 -1.95 -12.11
C ARG A 52 -12.90 -3.10 -11.24
N LEU A 53 -13.66 -4.19 -11.16
CA LEU A 53 -13.29 -5.38 -10.42
C LEU A 53 -11.98 -5.98 -10.94
N LYS A 54 -11.81 -6.12 -12.26
CA LYS A 54 -10.56 -6.58 -12.87
C LYS A 54 -9.37 -5.68 -12.53
N LYS A 55 -9.53 -4.35 -12.60
CA LYS A 55 -8.48 -3.38 -12.24
C LYS A 55 -8.11 -3.48 -10.76
N ASN A 56 -9.10 -3.53 -9.87
CA ASN A 56 -8.89 -3.62 -8.43
C ASN A 56 -8.18 -4.94 -8.05
N ILE A 57 -8.53 -6.06 -8.68
CA ILE A 57 -7.83 -7.34 -8.49
C ILE A 57 -6.36 -7.21 -8.89
N HIS A 58 -6.06 -6.55 -10.01
CA HIS A 58 -4.67 -6.34 -10.45
C HIS A 58 -3.88 -5.46 -9.47
N SER A 59 -4.45 -4.32 -9.07
CA SER A 59 -3.83 -3.40 -8.11
C SER A 59 -3.59 -4.05 -6.75
N ALA A 60 -4.57 -4.78 -6.21
CA ALA A 60 -4.43 -5.52 -4.96
C ALA A 60 -3.25 -6.51 -5.02
N ARG A 61 -3.08 -7.23 -6.14
CA ARG A 61 -1.96 -8.16 -6.33
C ARG A 61 -0.59 -7.48 -6.35
N ILE A 62 -0.49 -6.23 -6.77
CA ILE A 62 0.76 -5.47 -6.72
C ILE A 62 1.01 -5.00 -5.28
N LEU A 63 0.00 -4.42 -4.64
CA LEU A 63 0.06 -3.94 -3.25
C LEU A 63 0.48 -5.04 -2.27
N VAL A 64 -0.08 -6.25 -2.42
CA VAL A 64 0.30 -7.39 -1.57
C VAL A 64 1.76 -7.76 -1.73
N ARG A 65 2.30 -7.74 -2.97
CA ARG A 65 3.72 -8.03 -3.20
C ARG A 65 4.62 -6.99 -2.54
N ASP A 66 4.25 -5.71 -2.64
CA ASP A 66 5.00 -4.64 -1.99
C ASP A 66 4.98 -4.77 -0.46
N CYS A 67 3.81 -5.06 0.12
CA CYS A 67 3.67 -5.31 1.56
C CYS A 67 4.51 -6.49 2.04
N VAL A 68 4.53 -7.60 1.28
CA VAL A 68 5.34 -8.78 1.61
C VAL A 68 6.83 -8.45 1.52
N ALA A 69 7.27 -7.80 0.45
CA ALA A 69 8.69 -7.43 0.28
C ALA A 69 9.17 -6.45 1.37
N GLU A 70 8.31 -5.53 1.81
CA GLU A 70 8.59 -4.64 2.93
C GLU A 70 8.70 -5.41 4.25
N LEU A 71 7.75 -6.31 4.54
CA LEU A 71 7.80 -7.20 5.72
C LEU A 71 9.08 -8.04 5.75
N GLU A 72 9.49 -8.63 4.63
CA GLU A 72 10.71 -9.42 4.55
C GLU A 72 11.98 -8.59 4.86
N ARG A 73 12.03 -7.32 4.47
CA ARG A 73 13.13 -6.42 4.82
C ARG A 73 13.17 -6.10 6.31
N VAL A 74 12.01 -5.82 6.91
CA VAL A 74 11.90 -5.48 8.33
C VAL A 74 12.22 -6.68 9.21
N MET A 75 11.77 -7.89 8.84
CA MET A 75 12.02 -9.11 9.60
C MET A 75 13.46 -9.62 9.50
N LYS A 76 14.23 -9.17 8.49
CA LYS A 76 15.63 -9.57 8.27
C LYS A 76 16.65 -8.55 8.80
N SER A 77 16.16 -7.43 9.36
CA SER A 77 16.97 -6.38 10.00
C SER A 77 17.08 -6.60 11.50
#